data_AF-A0A7V2AYM9-F1
#
_entry.id   AF-A0A7V2AYM9-F1
#
_cell.length_a   1.000
_cell.length_b   1.000
_cell.length_c   1.000
_cell.angle_alpha   90.00
_cell.angle_beta   90.00
_cell.angle_gamma   90.00
#
_symmetry.space_group_name_H-M   'P 1'
#
loop_
_entity.id
_entity.type
_entity.pdbx_description
1 polymer ?
#
loop_
_entity_poly.entity_id
_entity_poly.type
_entity_poly.pdbx_seq_one_letter_code
_entity_poly.pdbx_strand_id
1 'polypeptide(L)' 'MKESVRLFVQMGVIVMVGIPIVAYLWETLNQLLSLHVQPTRLWISLPLLVVLWVWLRWLSRRAQDGMKTSP' A
#
# COMPACT_ATOMS: atom_id res chain seq x y z
N MET A 1 13.98 24.04 -2.45
CA MET A 1 12.50 24.18 -2.50
C MET A 1 11.82 23.16 -3.42
N LYS A 2 12.28 22.94 -4.66
CA LYS A 2 11.67 21.96 -5.60
C LYS A 2 11.70 20.50 -5.10
N GLU A 3 12.75 20.08 -4.38
CA GLU A 3 12.85 18.71 -3.83
C GLU A 3 11.89 18.43 -2.68
N SER A 4 11.70 19.38 -1.77
CA SER A 4 10.76 19.23 -0.65
C SER A 4 9.33 19.07 -1.16
N VAL A 5 8.93 19.88 -2.15
CA VAL A 5 7.61 19.76 -2.80
C VAL A 5 7.45 18.39 -3.45
N ARG A 6 8.50 17.87 -4.11
CA ARG A 6 8.48 16.53 -4.70
C ARG A 6 8.26 15.44 -3.65
N LEU A 7 8.94 15.52 -2.51
CA LEU A 7 8.77 14.56 -1.41
C LEU A 7 7.37 14.62 -0.80
N PHE A 8 6.84 15.83 -0.57
CA PHE A 8 5.48 16.02 -0.04
C PHE A 8 4.41 15.49 -0.99
N VAL A 9 4.53 15.78 -2.29
CA VAL A 9 3.61 15.24 -3.31
C VAL A 9 3.72 13.72 -3.37
N GLN A 10 4.93 13.17 -3.31
CA GLN A 10 5.13 11.73 -3.35
C GLN A 10 4.55 11.03 -2.12
N MET A 11 4.76 11.56 -0.92
CA MET A 11 4.12 11.06 0.31
C MET A 11 2.60 11.20 0.24
N GLY A 12 2.10 12.33 -0.24
CA GLY A 12 0.67 12.56 -0.42
C GLY A 12 0.01 11.53 -1.34
N VAL A 13 0.63 11.23 -2.49
CA VAL A 13 0.15 10.19 -3.42
C VAL A 13 0.22 8.80 -2.77
N ILE A 14 1.29 8.51 -2.04
CA ILE A 14 1.42 7.21 -1.35
C ILE A 14 0.30 7.01 -0.33
N VAL A 15 0.01 8.03 0.47
CA VAL A 15 -1.05 7.97 1.48
C VAL A 15 -2.42 7.90 0.82
N MET A 16 -2.68 8.74 -0.18
CA MET A 16 -3.97 8.82 -0.86
C MET A 16 -4.36 7.52 -1.56
N VAL A 17 -3.39 6.78 -2.08
CA VAL A 17 -3.62 5.49 -2.75
C VAL A 17 -3.46 4.30 -1.78
N GLY A 18 -2.55 4.40 -0.82
CA GLY A 18 -2.31 3.34 0.16
C GLY A 18 -3.49 3.11 1.10
N ILE A 19 -4.11 4.19 1.61
CA ILE A 19 -5.28 4.10 2.50
C ILE A 19 -6.44 3.30 1.87
N PRO A 20 -6.95 3.64 0.66
CA PRO A 20 -8.06 2.92 0.07
C PRO A 20 -7.72 1.46 -0.25
N ILE A 21 -6.47 1.16 -0.64
CA ILE A 21 -6.02 -0.23 -0.86
C ILE A 21 -6.06 -1.03 0.45
N VAL A 22 -5.51 -0.49 1.54
CA VAL A 22 -5.52 -1.15 2.85
C VAL A 22 -6.93 -1.31 3.37
N ALA A 23 -7.78 -0.28 3.23
CA ALA A 23 -9.18 -0.33 3.63
C ALA A 23 -9.95 -1.40 2.85
N TYR A 24 -9.73 -1.51 1.54
CA TYR A 24 -10.37 -2.55 0.72
C TYR A 24 -9.95 -3.96 1.15
N LEU A 25 -8.66 -4.17 1.45
CA LEU A 25 -8.15 -5.46 1.92
C LEU A 25 -8.70 -5.80 3.31
N TRP A 26 -8.75 -4.83 4.21
CA TRP A 26 -9.36 -5.01 5.53
C TRP A 26 -10.84 -5.39 5.42
N GLU A 27 -11.60 -4.70 4.58
CA GLU A 27 -13.00 -5.03 4.32
C GLU A 27 -13.17 -6.42 3.70
N THR A 28 -12.23 -6.83 2.85
CA THR A 28 -12.22 -8.19 2.28
C THR A 28 -11.93 -9.25 3.35
N LEU A 29 -10.98 -8.99 4.26
CA LEU A 29 -10.71 -9.87 5.41
C LEU A 29 -11.90 -9.94 6.35
N ASN A 30 -12.53 -8.81 6.65
CA ASN A 30 -13.72 -8.76 7.50
C ASN A 30 -14.88 -9.57 6.90
N GLN A 31 -15.09 -9.45 5.58
CA GLN A 31 -16.08 -10.27 4.87
C GLN A 31 -15.73 -11.76 4.89
N LEU A 32 -14.44 -12.10 4.72
CA LEU A 32 -13.92 -13.47 4.85
C LEU A 32 -14.22 -14.08 6.22
N LEU A 33 -13.97 -13.32 7.28
CA LEU A 33 -14.25 -13.71 8.67
C LEU A 33 -15.75 -13.83 8.95
N SER A 34 -16.59 -13.04 8.27
CA SER A 34 -18.05 -13.13 8.39
C SER A 34 -18.68 -14.27 7.56
N LEU A 35 -17.89 -15.08 6.84
CA LEU A 35 -18.33 -16.07 5.85
C LEU A 35 -19.19 -15.51 4.71
N HIS A 36 -19.33 -14.18 4.59
CA HIS A 36 -20.16 -13.51 3.60
C HIS A 36 -19.32 -12.90 2.47
N VAL A 37 -18.50 -13.73 1.83
CA VAL A 37 -17.51 -13.26 0.85
C VAL A 37 -18.06 -13.36 -0.55
N GLN A 38 -18.05 -12.23 -1.27
CA GLN A 38 -18.30 -12.25 -2.71
C GLN A 38 -17.04 -12.79 -3.43
N PRO A 39 -17.15 -13.88 -4.21
CA PRO A 39 -15.99 -14.50 -4.87
C PRO A 39 -15.25 -13.54 -5.81
N THR A 40 -15.96 -12.60 -6.42
CA THR A 40 -15.40 -11.53 -7.26
C THR A 40 -14.46 -10.61 -6.48
N ARG A 41 -14.73 -10.30 -5.22
CA ARG A 41 -13.83 -9.49 -4.38
C ARG A 41 -12.53 -10.23 -4.05
N LEU A 42 -12.61 -11.55 -3.87
CA LEU A 42 -11.46 -12.42 -3.66
C LEU A 42 -10.52 -12.42 -4.87
N TRP A 43 -11.07 -12.58 -6.08
CA TRP A 43 -10.30 -12.49 -7.33
C TRP A 43 -9.62 -11.14 -7.54
N ILE A 44 -10.23 -10.04 -7.08
CA ILE A 44 -9.63 -8.70 -7.14
C ILE A 44 -8.59 -8.52 -6.01
N SER A 45 -8.83 -9.10 -4.84
CA SER A 45 -7.92 -8.97 -3.69
C SER A 45 -6.56 -9.63 -3.91
N LEU A 46 -6.51 -10.74 -4.65
CA LEU A 46 -5.27 -11.43 -5.03
C LEU A 46 -4.27 -10.52 -5.79
N PRO A 47 -4.61 -9.91 -6.94
CA PRO A 47 -3.72 -8.98 -7.62
C PRO A 47 -3.50 -7.71 -6.79
N LEU A 48 -4.48 -7.26 -6.00
CA LEU A 48 -4.30 -6.11 -5.11
C LEU A 48 -3.24 -6.38 -4.01
N LEU A 49 -3.20 -7.60 -3.48
CA LEU A 49 -2.18 -8.05 -2.53
C LEU A 49 -0.80 -8.10 -3.18
N VAL A 50 -0.69 -8.56 -4.44
CA VAL A 50 0.57 -8.52 -5.19
C VAL A 50 1.04 -7.07 -5.39
N VAL A 51 0.14 -6.17 -5.78
CA VAL A 51 0.45 -4.74 -5.91
C VAL A 51 0.90 -4.15 -4.58
N LEU A 52 0.17 -4.42 -3.49
CA LEU A 52 0.55 -3.95 -2.15
C LEU A 52 1.91 -4.51 -1.73
N TRP A 53 2.18 -5.79 -2.00
CA TRP A 53 3.45 -6.43 -1.65
C TRP A 53 4.62 -5.81 -2.42
N VAL A 54 4.48 -5.62 -3.74
CA VAL A 54 5.49 -4.94 -4.56
C VAL A 54 5.71 -3.51 -4.08
N TRP A 55 4.63 -2.80 -3.74
CA TRP A 55 4.70 -1.45 -3.17
C TRP A 55 5.48 -1.46 -1.85
N LEU A 56 5.10 -2.29 -0.88
CA LEU A 56 5.77 -2.38 0.42
C LEU A 56 7.23 -2.80 0.27
N ARG A 57 7.53 -3.72 -0.64
CA ARG A 57 8.90 -4.13 -0.98
C ARG A 57 9.71 -2.95 -1.49
N TRP A 58 9.13 -2.13 -2.36
CA TRP A 58 9.77 -0.94 -2.90
C TRP A 58 9.96 0.14 -1.82
N LEU A 59 8.97 0.35 -0.96
CA LEU A 59 9.03 1.29 0.16
C LEU A 59 10.08 0.85 1.18
N SER A 60 10.18 -0.44 1.48
CA SER A 60 11.18 -1.00 2.39
C SER A 60 12.60 -0.80 1.87
N ARG A 61 12.83 -0.98 0.56
CA ARG A 61 14.13 -0.67 -0.06
C ARG A 61 14.47 0.82 0.07
N ARG A 62 13.52 1.69 -0.27
CA ARG A 62 13.67 3.15 -0.10
C ARG A 62 13.98 3.54 1.35
N ALA A 63 13.31 2.94 2.32
CA ALA A 63 13.54 3.19 3.74
C ALA A 63 14.94 2.71 4.19
N GLN A 64 15.39 1.55 3.71
CA GLN A 64 16.75 1.05 3.99
C GLN A 64 17.84 1.92 3.38
N ASP A 65 17.64 2.44 2.17
CA ASP A 65 18.57 3.37 1.52
C ASP A 65 18.64 4.72 2.27
N GLY A 66 17.51 5.19 2.80
CA GLY A 66 17.46 6.36 3.67
C GLY A 66 18.15 6.16 5.02
N MET A 67 18.08 4.96 5.61
CA MET A 67 18.78 4.66 6.87
C MET A 67 20.29 4.48 6.69
N LYS A 68 20.75 3.95 5.56
CA LYS A 68 22.19 3.80 5.26
C LYS A 68 22.92 5.12 4.98
N THR A 69 22.18 6.20 4.73
CA THR A 69 22.73 7.54 4.47
C THR A 69 22.65 8.47 5.67
N SER A 70 22.22 7.98 6.84
CA SER A 70 22.34 8.71 8.10
C SER A 70 23.73 8.46 8.70
N PRO A 71 24.60 9.49 8.85
CA PRO A 71 25.91 9.37 9.49
C PRO A 71 25.82 9.01 10.98
#